data_AF-A0A9D0NT73-F1
#
_entry.id   AF-A0A9D0NT73-F1
#
_cell.length_a   1.000
_cell.length_b   1.000
_cell.length_c   1.000
_cell.angle_alpha   90.00
_cell.angle_beta   90.00
_cell.angle_gamma   90.00
#
_symmetry.space_group_name_H-M   'P 1'
#
loop_
_entity.id
_entity.type
_entity.pdbx_description
1 polymer ?
#
loop_
_entity_poly.entity_id
_entity_poly.type
_entity_poly.pdbx_seq_one_letter_code
_entity_poly.pdbx_strand_id
1 'polypeptide(L)'
;MTDCLNHFLRALVLGLLLCNTAGAAETATREFEIELVVFQNLINNDGGEIWPVDYSEWFADPYLDEEQDPAAAEAAKPGSITAIDWLPESAYRLVAERNALGRSSQYRPLAYFAWRQSVLDRNQAQPVDLSSETHKKNGAYVDGTVRVAVERYLHLYLDLKLHIPINNEQLELMEYDIPEFRLAEHRRMRSKEIHYFDHPRFGVIALITPYEKPPEPEVSEPAAVPVTTPPATTTP
;
A
#
# COMPACT_ATOMS: atom_id res chain seq x y z
N MET A 1 -37.46 34.75 71.75
CA MET A 1 -37.05 35.98 71.02
C MET A 1 -35.93 35.57 70.09
N THR A 2 -36.08 35.30 68.79
CA THR A 2 -37.18 35.40 67.82
C THR A 2 -36.60 34.65 66.60
N ASP A 3 -37.09 33.46 66.27
CA ASP A 3 -38.05 33.18 65.20
C ASP A 3 -37.67 33.59 63.77
N CYS A 4 -37.65 32.56 62.92
CA CYS A 4 -38.28 32.44 61.60
C CYS A 4 -37.83 33.28 60.37
N LEU A 5 -38.08 32.62 59.21
CA LEU A 5 -38.07 33.07 57.81
C LEU A 5 -36.68 33.13 57.14
N ASN A 6 -36.38 32.43 56.04
CA ASN A 6 -37.28 32.06 54.96
C ASN A 6 -36.78 30.82 54.19
N HIS A 7 -37.75 29.99 53.84
CA HIS A 7 -37.71 28.88 52.90
C HIS A 7 -37.55 29.45 51.48
N PHE A 8 -36.84 28.80 50.55
CA PHE A 8 -37.19 28.66 49.11
C PHE A 8 -36.01 28.17 48.24
N LEU A 9 -36.33 27.23 47.35
CA LEU A 9 -35.54 26.62 46.26
C LEU A 9 -34.42 25.64 46.68
N ARG A 10 -34.62 24.31 46.70
CA ARG A 10 -34.89 23.39 45.55
C ARG A 10 -34.05 23.71 44.31
N ALA A 11 -32.89 23.05 44.19
CA ALA A 11 -32.31 22.68 42.91
C ALA A 11 -31.49 21.39 43.07
N LEU A 12 -32.16 20.29 42.77
CA LEU A 12 -31.63 18.96 42.54
C LEU A 12 -30.69 19.00 41.33
N VAL A 13 -29.38 18.79 41.51
CA VAL A 13 -28.47 18.44 40.42
C VAL A 13 -27.85 17.10 40.77
N LEU A 14 -28.62 16.05 40.51
CA LEU A 14 -28.09 14.69 40.36
C LEU A 14 -27.33 14.69 39.02
N GLY A 15 -26.03 14.95 39.07
CA GLY A 15 -25.14 14.82 37.92
C GLY A 15 -25.06 13.36 37.51
N LEU A 16 -25.86 12.99 36.51
CA LEU A 16 -25.84 11.70 35.83
C LEU A 16 -24.44 11.51 35.22
N LEU A 17 -23.57 10.75 35.91
CA LEU A 17 -22.32 10.26 35.35
C LEU A 17 -22.68 9.22 34.27
N LEU A 18 -22.94 9.69 33.05
CA LEU A 18 -22.99 8.85 31.88
C LEU A 18 -21.55 8.37 31.63
N CYS A 19 -21.30 7.12 32.00
CA CYS A 19 -20.14 6.36 31.54
C CYS A 19 -20.16 6.38 30.00
N ASN A 20 -19.37 7.27 29.39
CA ASN A 20 -18.91 7.09 28.03
C ASN A 20 -17.92 5.92 28.05
N THR A 21 -18.43 4.69 28.00
CA THR A 21 -17.67 3.58 27.46
C THR A 21 -17.57 3.83 25.96
N ALA A 22 -16.59 4.65 25.56
CA ALA A 22 -16.09 4.62 24.20
C ALA A 22 -15.51 3.21 24.01
N GLY A 23 -16.34 2.30 23.49
CA GLY A 23 -15.86 1.04 22.98
C GLY A 23 -14.88 1.38 21.87
N ALA A 24 -13.59 1.33 22.17
CA ALA A 24 -12.57 1.19 21.16
C ALA A 24 -12.92 -0.10 20.44
N ALA A 25 -13.56 0.02 19.27
CA ALA A 25 -13.68 -1.10 18.37
C ALA A 25 -12.25 -1.56 18.08
N GLU A 26 -11.87 -2.73 18.59
CA GLU A 26 -10.70 -3.44 18.08
C GLU A 26 -11.00 -3.73 16.61
N THR A 27 -10.53 -2.84 15.72
CA THR A 27 -10.50 -3.11 14.30
C THR A 27 -9.56 -4.30 14.12
N ALA A 28 -10.12 -5.51 14.03
CA ALA A 28 -9.35 -6.72 13.78
C ALA A 28 -8.52 -6.51 12.51
N THR A 29 -7.20 -6.49 12.66
CA THR A 29 -6.25 -6.30 11.56
C THR A 29 -6.40 -7.46 10.58
N ARG A 30 -6.74 -7.14 9.33
CA ARG A 30 -6.91 -8.13 8.26
C ARG A 30 -5.66 -8.15 7.40
N GLU A 31 -5.24 -9.34 7.03
CA GLU A 31 -4.15 -9.53 6.08
C GLU A 31 -4.68 -9.48 4.65
N PHE A 32 -3.91 -8.81 3.80
CA PHE A 32 -4.18 -8.73 2.37
C PHE A 32 -2.90 -9.04 1.61
N GLU A 33 -3.08 -9.65 0.45
CA GLU A 33 -2.05 -9.78 -0.58
C GLU A 33 -2.29 -8.69 -1.62
N ILE A 34 -1.24 -7.95 -1.92
CA ILE A 34 -1.24 -6.83 -2.85
C ILE A 34 -0.33 -7.20 -4.00
N GLU A 35 -0.85 -7.05 -5.21
CA GLU A 35 -0.16 -7.37 -6.46
C GLU A 35 -0.21 -6.16 -7.38
N LEU A 36 0.95 -5.72 -7.86
CA LEU A 36 1.12 -4.60 -8.76
C LEU A 36 1.95 -5.01 -9.97
N VAL A 37 1.39 -4.89 -11.16
CA VAL A 37 2.14 -5.00 -12.42
C VAL A 37 2.34 -3.59 -12.97
N VAL A 38 3.59 -3.14 -13.02
CA VAL A 38 3.97 -1.85 -13.60
C VAL A 38 4.42 -2.07 -15.04
N PHE A 39 3.94 -1.24 -15.96
CA PHE A 39 4.26 -1.35 -17.39
C PHE A 39 4.50 0.02 -18.01
N GLN A 40 5.39 0.07 -18.99
CA GLN A 40 5.65 1.25 -19.82
C GLN A 40 4.68 1.29 -21.00
N ASN A 41 4.21 2.49 -21.34
CA ASN A 41 3.56 2.76 -22.62
C ASN A 41 4.62 3.15 -23.66
N LEU A 42 4.69 2.39 -24.75
CA LEU A 42 5.66 2.56 -25.83
C LEU A 42 5.13 3.46 -26.96
N ILE A 43 3.82 3.69 -27.01
CA ILE A 43 3.22 4.58 -27.99
C ILE A 43 3.00 5.94 -27.34
N ASN A 44 3.59 6.97 -27.94
CA ASN A 44 3.31 8.35 -27.61
C ASN A 44 1.89 8.65 -28.10
N ASN A 45 0.90 8.46 -27.22
CA ASN A 45 -0.48 8.88 -27.48
C ASN A 45 -0.77 10.25 -26.86
N ASP A 46 0.28 11.03 -26.60
CA ASP A 46 0.26 12.37 -26.02
C ASP A 46 -0.24 13.43 -27.02
N GLY A 47 -0.47 13.09 -28.28
CA GLY A 47 -0.96 14.04 -29.29
C GLY A 47 0.01 15.21 -29.54
N GLY A 48 1.26 15.13 -29.07
CA GLY A 48 2.21 16.24 -29.04
C GLY A 48 2.06 17.20 -27.85
N GLU A 49 1.20 16.92 -26.87
CA GLU A 49 1.09 17.71 -25.66
C GLU A 49 2.24 17.38 -24.70
N ILE A 50 3.22 18.29 -24.66
CA ILE A 50 4.28 18.32 -23.68
C ILE A 50 3.63 18.73 -22.36
N TRP A 51 3.48 17.79 -21.44
CA TRP A 51 2.95 18.08 -20.11
C TRP A 51 3.85 19.11 -19.42
N PRO A 52 3.26 20.11 -18.74
CA PRO A 52 4.04 21.10 -18.02
C PRO A 52 4.90 20.35 -17.00
N VAL A 53 6.22 20.47 -17.15
CA VAL A 53 7.16 20.34 -16.04
C VAL A 53 6.58 21.08 -14.85
N ASP A 54 6.67 20.52 -13.66
CA ASP A 54 6.16 21.15 -12.45
C ASP A 54 6.91 22.45 -12.21
N TYR A 55 6.34 23.57 -12.67
CA TYR A 55 6.90 24.92 -12.50
C TYR A 55 6.74 25.44 -11.07
N SER A 56 6.27 24.63 -10.11
CA SER A 56 6.20 25.06 -8.71
C SER A 56 7.57 25.49 -8.16
N GLU A 57 8.66 24.94 -8.69
CA GLU A 57 10.03 25.38 -8.35
C GLU A 57 10.41 26.73 -8.96
N TRP A 58 9.75 27.19 -10.04
CA TRP A 58 10.07 28.45 -10.72
C TRP A 58 9.27 29.65 -10.17
N PHE A 59 8.14 29.39 -9.49
CA PHE A 59 7.38 30.38 -8.72
C PHE A 59 7.78 30.44 -7.24
N ALA A 60 8.77 29.66 -6.82
CA ALA A 60 9.43 29.88 -5.54
C ALA A 60 10.17 31.22 -5.64
N ASP A 61 9.57 32.28 -5.12
CA ASP A 61 10.21 33.59 -5.00
C ASP A 61 11.46 33.43 -4.11
N PRO A 62 12.68 33.59 -4.64
CA PRO A 62 13.90 33.40 -3.85
C PRO A 62 14.07 34.46 -2.74
N TYR A 63 13.13 35.42 -2.63
CA TYR A 63 13.07 36.45 -1.59
C TYR A 63 11.89 36.30 -0.63
N LEU A 64 11.02 35.31 -0.80
CA LEU A 64 10.17 34.90 0.30
C LEU A 64 11.02 33.98 1.17
N ASP A 65 11.45 34.50 2.31
CA ASP A 65 11.80 33.65 3.44
C ASP A 65 10.57 32.76 3.66
N GLU A 66 10.64 31.53 3.14
CA GLU A 66 9.82 30.45 3.65
C GLU A 66 10.13 30.44 5.14
N GLU A 67 9.23 31.00 5.96
CA GLU A 67 9.10 30.56 7.33
C GLU A 67 8.84 29.05 7.21
N GLN A 68 9.94 28.30 7.23
CA GLN A 68 9.96 26.86 7.33
C GLN A 68 9.15 26.57 8.58
N ASP A 69 7.89 26.22 8.40
CA ASP A 69 7.14 25.56 9.44
C ASP A 69 7.92 24.25 9.69
N PRO A 70 8.67 24.14 10.79
CA PRO A 70 9.48 22.95 11.03
C PRO A 70 8.59 21.71 11.17
N ALA A 71 7.26 21.87 11.29
CA ALA A 71 6.30 20.78 11.27
C ALA A 71 6.07 20.18 9.87
N ALA A 72 6.29 20.92 8.78
CA ALA A 72 6.05 20.43 7.41
C ALA A 72 7.26 19.64 6.85
N ALA A 73 8.48 20.09 7.13
CA ALA A 73 9.71 19.41 6.71
C ALA A 73 10.02 18.13 7.53
N GLU A 74 9.39 17.97 8.70
CA GLU A 74 9.57 16.77 9.54
C GLU A 74 8.70 15.57 9.10
N ALA A 75 7.86 15.71 8.06
CA ALA A 75 6.96 14.66 7.59
C ALA A 75 7.53 13.75 6.48
N ALA A 76 8.71 14.03 5.92
CA ALA A 76 9.36 13.16 4.92
C ALA A 76 10.66 12.54 5.47
N LYS A 77 10.56 11.82 6.59
CA LYS A 77 11.62 10.89 7.01
C LYS A 77 11.57 9.69 6.03
N PRO A 78 12.71 9.18 5.52
CA PRO A 78 12.71 7.91 4.78
C PRO A 78 12.02 6.87 5.67
N GLY A 79 10.86 6.40 5.20
CA GLY A 79 9.92 5.63 6.00
C GLY A 79 10.58 4.38 6.54
N SER A 80 10.35 4.09 7.82
CA SER A 80 10.69 2.77 8.36
C SER A 80 10.02 1.70 7.51
N ILE A 81 10.81 0.74 7.04
CA ILE A 81 10.31 -0.42 6.31
C ILE A 81 9.29 -1.13 7.20
N THR A 82 8.01 -1.06 6.82
CA THR A 82 7.02 -1.98 7.39
C THR A 82 7.43 -3.39 7.01
N ALA A 83 7.53 -4.29 7.98
CA ALA A 83 7.86 -5.69 7.71
C ALA A 83 6.74 -6.31 6.85
N ILE A 84 7.00 -6.38 5.54
CA ILE A 84 6.12 -7.00 4.55
C ILE A 84 6.65 -8.38 4.18
N ASP A 85 5.73 -9.29 3.85
CA ASP A 85 6.05 -10.66 3.44
C ASP A 85 5.97 -10.74 1.91
N TRP A 86 7.11 -10.69 1.22
CA TRP A 86 7.16 -10.77 -0.24
C TRP A 86 6.71 -12.15 -0.73
N LEU A 87 5.80 -12.15 -1.72
CA LEU A 87 5.24 -13.38 -2.25
C LEU A 87 6.14 -13.99 -3.34
N PRO A 88 6.25 -15.33 -3.41
CA PRO A 88 6.93 -15.99 -4.51
C PRO A 88 6.11 -15.88 -5.81
N GLU A 89 6.77 -15.96 -6.97
CA GLU A 89 6.10 -15.86 -8.28
C GLU A 89 4.99 -16.91 -8.49
N SER A 90 5.06 -18.05 -7.81
CA SER A 90 4.02 -19.08 -7.86
C SER A 90 2.67 -18.62 -7.28
N ALA A 91 2.66 -17.59 -6.44
CA ALA A 91 1.46 -17.02 -5.84
C ALA A 91 0.84 -15.89 -6.68
N TYR A 92 1.50 -15.48 -7.77
CA TYR A 92 1.10 -14.33 -8.58
C TYR A 92 -0.18 -14.62 -9.36
N ARG A 93 -1.17 -13.74 -9.26
CA ARG A 93 -2.48 -13.85 -9.92
C ARG A 93 -2.57 -13.01 -11.19
N LEU A 94 -1.89 -11.86 -11.25
CA LEU A 94 -1.84 -10.99 -12.44
C LEU A 94 -0.92 -11.48 -13.59
N VAL A 95 -0.63 -12.78 -13.63
CA VAL A 95 0.29 -13.37 -14.63
C VAL A 95 -0.30 -13.26 -16.04
N ALA A 96 -1.61 -13.43 -16.18
CA ALA A 96 -2.28 -13.34 -17.47
C ALA A 96 -2.18 -11.93 -18.07
N GLU A 97 -2.42 -10.91 -17.25
CA GLU A 97 -2.37 -9.48 -17.57
C GLU A 97 -0.94 -9.07 -17.94
N ARG A 98 0.05 -9.44 -17.12
CA ARG A 98 1.47 -9.22 -17.43
C ARG A 98 1.86 -9.85 -18.76
N ASN A 99 1.43 -11.09 -19.01
CA ASN A 99 1.75 -11.78 -20.25
C ASN A 99 1.02 -11.17 -21.45
N ALA A 100 -0.21 -10.66 -21.28
CA ALA A 100 -0.94 -9.94 -22.32
C ALA A 100 -0.22 -8.63 -22.70
N LEU A 101 0.22 -7.86 -21.71
CA LEU A 101 1.05 -6.67 -21.91
C LEU A 101 2.33 -6.99 -22.69
N GLY A 102 3.02 -8.08 -22.33
CA GLY A 102 4.24 -8.51 -23.02
C GLY A 102 4.05 -9.01 -24.46
N ARG A 103 2.81 -9.30 -24.88
CA ARG A 103 2.48 -9.67 -26.27
C ARG A 103 2.10 -8.45 -27.12
N SER A 104 1.80 -7.31 -26.51
CA SER A 104 1.46 -6.08 -27.20
C SER A 104 2.72 -5.34 -27.65
N SER A 105 2.69 -4.73 -28.84
CA SER A 105 3.74 -3.80 -29.27
C SER A 105 3.62 -2.43 -28.60
N GLN A 106 2.48 -2.13 -27.96
CA GLN A 106 2.18 -0.84 -27.36
C GLN A 106 2.69 -0.73 -25.92
N TYR A 107 2.92 -1.86 -25.26
CA TYR A 107 3.26 -1.90 -23.83
C TYR A 107 4.50 -2.74 -23.56
N ARG A 108 5.13 -2.48 -22.42
CA ARG A 108 6.24 -3.28 -21.92
C ARG A 108 6.12 -3.47 -20.40
N PRO A 109 5.95 -4.71 -19.89
CA PRO A 109 6.03 -4.97 -18.46
C PRO A 109 7.41 -4.60 -17.91
N LEU A 110 7.44 -3.75 -16.88
CA LEU A 110 8.66 -3.29 -16.22
C LEU A 110 8.91 -4.04 -14.91
N ALA A 111 7.89 -4.10 -14.04
CA ALA A 111 8.01 -4.67 -12.72
C ALA A 111 6.75 -5.44 -12.32
N TYR A 112 6.92 -6.43 -11.45
CA TYR A 112 5.84 -7.14 -10.81
C TYR A 112 6.16 -7.26 -9.32
N PHE A 113 5.43 -6.51 -8.49
CA PHE A 113 5.52 -6.56 -7.05
C PHE A 113 4.36 -7.35 -6.49
N ALA A 114 4.63 -8.25 -5.56
CA ALA A 114 3.58 -8.90 -4.79
C ALA A 114 4.04 -9.18 -3.37
N TRP A 115 3.24 -8.76 -2.39
CA TRP A 115 3.54 -8.95 -0.98
C TRP A 115 2.25 -9.13 -0.18
N ARG A 116 2.40 -9.69 1.02
CA ARG A 116 1.36 -9.78 2.03
C ARG A 116 1.66 -8.79 3.15
N GLN A 117 0.62 -8.12 3.63
CA GLN A 117 0.71 -7.28 4.81
C GLN A 117 -0.61 -7.22 5.57
N SER A 118 -0.47 -6.97 6.87
CA SER A 118 -1.55 -6.51 7.73
C SER A 118 -1.93 -5.07 7.36
N VAL A 119 -3.17 -4.86 6.90
CA VAL A 119 -3.62 -3.52 6.51
C VAL A 119 -4.24 -2.82 7.72
N LEU A 120 -3.65 -1.67 8.07
CA LEU A 120 -4.05 -0.83 9.19
C LEU A 120 -4.98 0.30 8.75
N ASP A 121 -5.57 0.98 9.72
CA ASP A 121 -6.34 2.20 9.49
C ASP A 121 -5.46 3.28 8.84
N ARG A 122 -6.07 4.22 8.10
CA ARG A 122 -5.34 5.25 7.32
C ARG A 122 -4.32 6.05 8.12
N ASN A 123 -4.59 6.32 9.39
CA ASN A 123 -3.71 7.06 10.30
C ASN A 123 -2.49 6.25 10.78
N GLN A 124 -2.54 4.93 10.65
CA GLN A 124 -1.49 4.00 11.08
C GLN A 124 -0.79 3.33 9.89
N ALA A 125 -1.42 3.29 8.72
CA ALA A 125 -0.86 2.73 7.50
C ALA A 125 0.41 3.48 7.10
N GLN A 126 1.51 2.73 6.93
CA GLN A 126 2.79 3.27 6.50
C GLN A 126 3.01 3.02 5.00
N PRO A 127 3.76 3.90 4.32
CA PRO A 127 4.21 3.64 2.96
C PRO A 127 5.26 2.51 2.93
N VAL A 128 5.22 1.75 1.85
CA VAL A 128 6.20 0.73 1.47
C VAL A 128 6.97 1.26 0.27
N ASP A 129 8.29 1.29 0.38
CA ASP A 129 9.15 1.64 -0.75
C ASP A 129 9.18 0.50 -1.76
N LEU A 130 8.92 0.82 -3.02
CA LEU A 130 9.04 -0.10 -4.14
C LEU A 130 10.15 0.39 -5.06
N SER A 131 11.01 -0.52 -5.51
CA SER A 131 12.00 -0.22 -6.53
C SER A 131 12.26 -1.45 -7.39
N SER A 132 12.26 -1.24 -8.71
CA SER A 132 12.68 -2.23 -9.69
C SER A 132 14.10 -1.95 -10.21
N GLU A 133 14.87 -1.11 -9.51
CA GLU A 133 16.20 -0.70 -9.98
C GLU A 133 17.14 -1.90 -10.15
N THR A 134 17.08 -2.88 -9.27
CA THR A 134 17.90 -4.11 -9.36
C THR A 134 17.56 -4.95 -10.61
N HIS A 135 16.37 -4.79 -11.17
CA HIS A 135 15.85 -5.56 -12.29
C HIS A 135 15.47 -4.67 -13.49
N LYS A 136 16.37 -3.75 -13.89
CA LYS A 136 16.12 -2.83 -15.02
C LYS A 136 15.84 -3.62 -16.30
N LYS A 137 14.79 -3.23 -17.03
CA LYS A 137 14.52 -3.74 -18.37
C LYS A 137 14.83 -2.67 -19.40
N ASN A 138 15.79 -2.96 -20.28
CA ASN A 138 16.28 -2.01 -21.28
C ASN A 138 16.69 -0.67 -20.64
N GLY A 139 17.31 -0.71 -19.46
CA GLY A 139 17.71 0.47 -18.68
C GLY A 139 16.57 1.19 -17.96
N ALA A 140 15.31 0.89 -18.26
CA ALA A 140 14.16 1.51 -17.60
C ALA A 140 13.81 0.78 -16.30
N TYR A 141 13.41 1.54 -15.29
CA TYR A 141 12.98 1.04 -13.99
C TYR A 141 11.97 2.00 -13.33
N VAL A 142 11.26 1.51 -12.33
CA VAL A 142 10.33 2.30 -11.52
C VAL A 142 10.78 2.29 -10.06
N ASP A 143 10.63 3.41 -9.38
CA ASP A 143 10.73 3.50 -7.93
C ASP A 143 9.62 4.36 -7.33
N GLY A 144 9.53 4.41 -6.01
CA GLY A 144 8.58 5.25 -5.29
C GLY A 144 7.94 4.53 -4.12
N THR A 145 6.75 5.00 -3.71
CA THR A 145 6.07 4.51 -2.53
C THR A 145 4.67 4.01 -2.84
N VAL A 146 4.25 3.01 -2.08
CA VAL A 146 2.89 2.49 -2.09
C VAL A 146 2.38 2.39 -0.67
N ARG A 147 1.18 2.92 -0.43
CA ARG A 147 0.51 2.79 0.86
C ARG A 147 -0.86 2.16 0.67
N VAL A 148 -1.19 1.25 1.57
CA VAL A 148 -2.50 0.58 1.59
C VAL A 148 -3.11 0.80 2.95
N ALA A 149 -4.34 1.29 2.97
CA ALA A 149 -5.07 1.56 4.20
C ALA A 149 -6.48 0.99 4.13
N VAL A 150 -7.02 0.60 5.27
CA VAL A 150 -8.44 0.28 5.42
C VAL A 150 -9.13 1.42 6.17
N GLU A 151 -10.33 1.77 5.74
CA GLU A 151 -11.28 2.58 6.51
C GLU A 151 -12.65 1.90 6.38
N ARG A 152 -13.67 2.59 5.84
CA ARG A 152 -14.89 1.94 5.34
C ARG A 152 -14.61 1.05 4.11
N TYR A 153 -13.55 1.37 3.39
CA TYR A 153 -13.12 0.69 2.18
C TYR A 153 -11.61 0.53 2.18
N LEU A 154 -11.12 -0.29 1.27
CA LEU A 154 -9.69 -0.38 1.01
C LEU A 154 -9.26 0.81 0.15
N HIS A 155 -8.12 1.42 0.48
CA HIS A 155 -7.53 2.51 -0.28
C HIS A 155 -6.10 2.17 -0.66
N LEU A 156 -5.76 2.42 -1.92
CA LEU A 156 -4.41 2.29 -2.46
C LEU A 156 -3.93 3.69 -2.85
N TYR A 157 -2.75 4.04 -2.36
CA TYR A 157 -2.04 5.27 -2.68
C TYR A 157 -0.75 4.86 -3.40
N LEU A 158 -0.55 5.38 -4.60
CA LEU A 158 0.64 5.14 -5.42
C LEU A 158 1.33 6.48 -5.63
N ASP A 159 2.64 6.50 -5.43
CA ASP A 159 3.51 7.60 -5.81
C ASP A 159 4.77 7.00 -6.44
N LEU A 160 4.72 6.77 -7.74
CA LEU A 160 5.73 6.04 -8.49
C LEU A 160 6.36 6.92 -9.57
N LYS A 161 7.64 6.73 -9.84
CA LYS A 161 8.40 7.44 -10.87
C LYS A 161 9.01 6.47 -11.86
N LEU A 162 8.79 6.71 -13.14
CA LEU A 162 9.44 5.97 -14.22
C LEU A 162 10.76 6.65 -14.59
N HIS A 163 11.84 5.88 -14.50
CA HIS A 163 13.16 6.24 -14.99
C HIS A 163 13.40 5.54 -16.33
N ILE A 164 13.68 6.31 -17.38
CA ILE A 164 14.01 5.81 -18.71
C ILE A 164 15.49 6.11 -18.95
N PRO A 165 16.28 5.20 -19.55
CA PRO A 165 17.66 5.52 -19.88
C PRO A 165 17.67 6.61 -20.96
N ILE A 166 18.43 7.66 -20.69
CA ILE A 166 18.69 8.72 -21.65
C ILE A 166 20.17 8.66 -22.00
N ASN A 167 20.48 8.77 -23.29
CA ASN A 167 21.87 8.82 -23.73
C ASN A 167 22.47 10.17 -23.33
N ASN A 168 23.68 10.18 -22.79
CA ASN A 168 24.35 11.41 -22.32
C ASN A 168 24.46 12.48 -23.41
N GLU A 169 24.69 12.08 -24.68
CA GLU A 169 24.71 13.02 -25.82
C GLU A 169 23.38 13.74 -26.02
N GLN A 170 22.27 13.10 -25.68
CA GLN A 170 20.94 13.68 -25.79
C GLN A 170 20.61 14.59 -24.60
N LEU A 171 21.20 14.33 -23.43
CA LEU A 171 21.08 15.19 -22.23
C LEU A 171 21.84 16.50 -22.40
N GLU A 172 23.06 16.47 -22.96
CA GLU A 172 23.87 17.68 -23.20
C GLU A 172 23.23 18.63 -24.22
N LEU A 173 22.37 18.11 -25.10
CA LEU A 173 21.64 18.88 -26.11
C LEU A 173 20.27 19.38 -25.62
N MET A 174 19.83 18.96 -24.43
CA MET A 174 18.57 19.41 -23.84
C MET A 174 18.83 20.58 -22.89
N GLU A 175 18.29 21.75 -23.24
CA GLU A 175 18.35 22.96 -22.38
C GLU A 175 17.34 22.89 -21.21
N TYR A 176 16.56 21.81 -21.10
CA TYR A 176 15.51 21.62 -20.10
C TYR A 176 15.75 20.36 -19.28
N ASP A 177 15.27 20.36 -18.04
CA ASP A 177 15.29 19.20 -17.16
C ASP A 177 14.64 17.97 -17.80
N ILE A 178 15.16 16.80 -17.45
CA ILE A 178 14.59 15.52 -17.87
C ILE A 178 13.15 15.46 -17.34
N PRO A 179 12.14 15.20 -18.20
CA PRO A 179 10.76 15.10 -17.73
C PRO A 179 10.63 13.97 -16.70
N GLU A 180 10.20 14.31 -15.49
CA GLU A 180 9.88 13.34 -14.46
C GLU A 180 8.53 12.70 -14.81
N PHE A 181 8.54 11.39 -15.06
CA PHE A 181 7.31 10.64 -15.32
C PHE A 181 6.78 10.08 -14.00
N ARG A 182 5.93 10.85 -13.32
CA ARG A 182 5.38 10.51 -11.99
C ARG A 182 3.91 10.15 -12.05
N LEU A 183 3.53 9.04 -11.42
CA LEU A 183 2.15 8.62 -11.18
C LEU A 183 1.89 8.76 -9.68
N ALA A 184 1.20 9.83 -9.31
CA ALA A 184 0.75 10.11 -7.95
C ALA A 184 -0.78 10.02 -7.89
N GLU A 185 -1.31 8.85 -7.56
CA GLU A 185 -2.75 8.57 -7.56
C GLU A 185 -3.22 7.92 -6.26
N HIS A 186 -4.46 8.22 -5.88
CA HIS A 186 -5.17 7.61 -4.77
C HIS A 186 -6.51 7.08 -5.26
N ARG A 187 -6.85 5.84 -4.87
CA ARG A 187 -8.15 5.26 -5.23
C ARG A 187 -8.72 4.36 -4.15
N ARG A 188 -10.05 4.34 -4.08
CA ARG A 188 -10.79 3.29 -3.38
C ARG A 188 -10.74 1.98 -4.18
N MET A 189 -10.31 0.92 -3.53
CA MET A 189 -10.18 -0.41 -4.09
C MET A 189 -11.35 -1.30 -3.69
N ARG A 190 -11.79 -2.14 -4.63
CA ARG A 190 -12.68 -3.27 -4.34
C ARG A 190 -11.81 -4.53 -4.26
N SER A 191 -12.00 -5.30 -3.19
CA SER A 191 -11.23 -6.52 -2.98
C SER A 191 -11.51 -7.52 -4.11
N LYS A 192 -10.46 -8.22 -4.56
CA LYS A 192 -10.53 -9.23 -5.65
C LYS A 192 -10.90 -8.66 -7.02
N GLU A 193 -10.87 -7.34 -7.20
CA GLU A 193 -11.07 -6.67 -8.48
C GLU A 193 -9.77 -6.03 -8.98
N ILE A 194 -9.58 -6.04 -10.30
CA ILE A 194 -8.45 -5.39 -10.95
C ILE A 194 -8.74 -3.91 -11.11
N HIS A 195 -7.78 -3.06 -10.73
CA HIS A 195 -7.83 -1.62 -10.95
C HIS A 195 -6.64 -1.16 -11.81
N TYR A 196 -6.89 -0.21 -12.70
CA TYR A 196 -5.88 0.40 -13.57
C TYR A 196 -5.57 1.82 -13.13
N PHE A 197 -4.30 2.14 -12.98
CA PHE A 197 -3.76 3.49 -12.79
C PHE A 197 -2.95 3.80 -14.03
N ASP A 198 -3.28 4.88 -14.73
CA ASP A 198 -2.75 5.10 -16.07
C ASP A 198 -2.11 6.48 -16.15
N HIS A 199 -0.89 6.51 -16.66
CA HIS A 199 -0.14 7.71 -16.95
C HIS A 199 0.35 7.62 -18.41
N PRO A 200 0.47 8.75 -19.15
CA PRO A 200 0.80 8.72 -20.58
C PRO A 200 2.04 7.88 -20.96
N ARG A 201 3.00 7.76 -20.03
CA ARG A 201 4.26 7.02 -20.22
C ARG A 201 4.31 5.64 -19.57
N PHE A 202 3.46 5.35 -18.58
CA PHE A 202 3.46 4.08 -17.86
C PHE A 202 2.17 3.91 -17.06
N GLY A 203 1.87 2.70 -16.60
CA GLY A 203 0.71 2.46 -15.77
C GLY A 203 0.93 1.31 -14.78
N VAL A 204 -0.06 1.12 -13.91
CA VAL A 204 -0.09 0.07 -12.90
C VAL A 204 -1.40 -0.68 -13.00
N ILE A 205 -1.32 -2.01 -13.07
CA ILE A 205 -2.43 -2.92 -12.84
C ILE A 205 -2.32 -3.39 -11.39
N ALA A 206 -3.34 -3.11 -10.59
CA ALA A 206 -3.36 -3.42 -9.17
C ALA A 206 -4.49 -4.40 -8.83
N LEU A 207 -4.18 -5.37 -7.96
CA LEU A 207 -5.13 -6.29 -7.36
C LEU A 207 -4.85 -6.38 -5.87
N ILE A 208 -5.90 -6.35 -5.05
CA ILE A 208 -5.78 -6.59 -3.61
C ILE A 208 -6.77 -7.66 -3.18
N THR A 209 -6.29 -8.73 -2.57
CA THR A 209 -7.09 -9.88 -2.14
C THR A 209 -6.94 -10.09 -0.64
N PRO A 210 -8.04 -10.36 0.10
CA PRO A 210 -7.94 -10.80 1.48
C PRO A 210 -7.16 -12.12 1.56
N TYR A 211 -6.28 -12.23 2.55
CA TYR A 211 -5.59 -13.47 2.86
C TYR A 211 -6.28 -14.19 4.02
N GLU A 212 -6.52 -15.47 3.84
CA GLU A 212 -7.02 -16.37 4.89
C GLU A 212 -5.93 -17.42 5.12
N LYS A 213 -5.40 -17.51 6.35
CA LYS A 213 -4.40 -18.53 6.72
C LYS A 213 -5.00 -19.91 6.41
N PRO A 214 -4.33 -20.76 5.60
CA PRO A 214 -4.78 -22.12 5.38
C PRO A 214 -4.95 -22.84 6.72
N PRO A 215 -5.99 -23.68 6.90
CA PRO A 215 -6.13 -24.47 8.11
C PRO A 215 -4.86 -25.30 8.28
N GLU A 216 -4.22 -25.15 9.44
CA GLU A 216 -3.04 -25.92 9.80
C GLU A 216 -3.41 -27.39 9.69
N PRO A 217 -2.61 -28.24 8.99
CA PRO A 217 -2.96 -29.65 8.87
C PRO A 217 -3.11 -30.20 10.28
N GLU A 218 -4.30 -30.70 10.60
CA GLU A 218 -4.52 -31.40 11.86
C GLU A 218 -3.47 -32.50 11.93
N VAL A 219 -2.50 -32.32 12.82
CA VAL A 219 -1.51 -33.34 13.13
C VAL A 219 -2.32 -34.48 13.73
N SER A 220 -2.69 -35.46 12.89
CA SER A 220 -3.29 -36.68 13.35
C SER A 220 -2.30 -37.33 14.30
N GLU A 221 -2.65 -37.28 15.58
CA GLU A 221 -1.94 -37.96 16.65
C GLU A 221 -1.69 -39.41 16.18
N PRO A 222 -0.43 -39.89 16.16
CA PRO A 222 -0.13 -41.20 15.60
C PRO A 222 -0.94 -42.24 16.37
N ALA A 223 -1.81 -42.94 15.64
CA ALA A 223 -2.63 -44.02 16.18
C ALA A 223 -1.76 -44.91 17.07
N ALA A 224 -2.10 -44.96 18.36
CA ALA A 224 -1.45 -45.82 19.32
C ALA A 224 -1.38 -47.24 18.75
N VAL A 225 -0.17 -47.70 18.45
CA VAL A 225 0.08 -49.05 17.95
C VAL A 225 -0.51 -50.02 18.97
N PRO A 226 -1.44 -50.92 18.62
CA PRO A 226 -1.96 -51.87 19.59
C PRO A 226 -0.80 -52.76 20.04
N VAL A 227 -0.47 -52.68 21.34
CA VAL A 227 0.46 -53.60 21.99
C VAL A 227 -0.13 -55.00 21.86
N THR A 228 0.43 -55.79 20.95
CA THR A 228 0.09 -57.21 20.83
C THR A 228 0.67 -57.94 22.03
N THR A 229 -0.17 -58.30 22.98
CA THR A 229 0.20 -59.21 24.08
C THR A 229 0.52 -60.59 23.48
N PRO A 230 1.69 -61.20 23.78
CA PRO A 230 1.99 -62.54 23.29
C PRO A 230 1.08 -63.59 23.95
N PRO A 231 0.70 -64.67 23.24
CA PRO A 231 -0.17 -65.70 23.79
C PRO A 231 0.56 -66.54 24.84
N ALA A 232 -0.13 -66.82 25.95
CA ALA A 232 0.34 -67.69 27.01
C ALA A 232 0.52 -69.13 26.51
N THR A 233 1.70 -69.69 26.75
CA THR A 233 1.98 -71.12 26.61
C THR A 233 1.28 -71.90 27.70
N THR A 234 0.36 -72.79 27.33
CA THR A 234 -0.14 -73.83 28.24
C THR A 234 0.12 -75.19 27.61
N THR A 235 1.09 -75.90 28.15
CA THR A 235 1.30 -77.34 28.00
C THR A 235 0.51 -78.05 29.09
N PRO A 236 -0.10 -79.20 28.77
CA PRO A 236 0.40 -80.44 29.37
C PRO A 236 0.71 -81.54 28.34
#